data_AF-A0A3D0W6Y9-F1
#
_entry.id   AF-A0A3D0W6Y9-F1
#
_cell.length_a   1.000
_cell.length_b   1.000
_cell.length_c   1.000
_cell.angle_alpha   90.00
_cell.angle_beta   90.00
_cell.angle_gamma   90.00
#
_symmetry.space_group_name_H-M   'P 1'
#
loop_
_entity.id
_entity.type
_entity.pdbx_description
1 polymer ?
#
loop_
_entity_poly.entity_id
_entity_poly.type
_entity_poly.pdbx_seq_one_letter_code
_entity_poly.pdbx_strand_id
1 'polypeptide(L)'
;MQFASLGSGSAGNSFLVKQNKSLLMVDCGFAIQDIVSRLDRLNESPENITGILLTHEHEDHVKGAFRLANKFKIPVWLSYGTFKMCEKHMIKSYEIDLNIIDSHNTFEIENFIIQPFPVPHDAREPIQFTLSDGNHKLGILTDTGSSTPHIEKMLQKLDALIIEFNHDLSLLESSEYTFSLKKRIRGKLGHLDNQTAAEI
;
A
#
# COMPACT_ATOMS: atom_id res chain seq x y z
N MET A 1 -2.34 -9.01 -16.40
CA MET A 1 -2.50 -8.07 -15.26
C MET A 1 -2.65 -6.62 -15.70
N GLN A 2 -3.52 -5.84 -15.06
CA GLN A 2 -3.65 -4.38 -15.21
C GLN A 2 -3.54 -3.70 -13.84
N PHE A 3 -3.08 -2.46 -13.78
CA PHE A 3 -3.05 -1.68 -12.53
C PHE A 3 -3.33 -0.20 -12.76
N ALA A 4 -3.80 0.49 -11.74
CA ALA A 4 -4.08 1.92 -11.77
C ALA A 4 -3.84 2.56 -10.39
N SER A 5 -3.34 3.80 -10.38
CA SER A 5 -3.32 4.61 -9.17
C SER A 5 -4.63 5.39 -9.05
N LEU A 6 -5.32 5.23 -7.92
CA LEU A 6 -6.42 6.12 -7.53
C LEU A 6 -5.87 7.36 -6.83
N GLY A 7 -4.69 7.27 -6.21
CA GLY A 7 -3.91 8.38 -5.69
C GLY A 7 -2.62 7.88 -5.04
N SER A 8 -1.62 8.75 -4.96
CA SER A 8 -0.24 8.41 -4.56
C SER A 8 0.42 9.56 -3.76
N GLY A 9 -0.29 10.16 -2.81
CA GLY A 9 0.26 11.27 -2.04
C GLY A 9 -0.38 11.42 -0.67
N SER A 10 0.11 12.36 0.14
CA SER A 10 -0.25 12.52 1.56
C SER A 10 -1.73 12.80 1.86
N ALA A 11 -2.55 13.04 0.84
CA ALA A 11 -4.00 13.18 0.97
C ALA A 11 -4.75 11.85 0.85
N GLY A 12 -4.06 10.79 0.43
CA GLY A 12 -4.55 9.43 0.27
C GLY A 12 -3.74 8.65 -0.78
N ASN A 13 -3.42 7.42 -0.43
CA ASN A 13 -2.79 6.40 -1.24
C ASN A 13 -3.80 5.27 -1.49
N SER A 14 -3.94 4.88 -2.75
CA SER A 14 -4.73 3.71 -3.13
C SER A 14 -4.41 3.30 -4.56
N PHE A 15 -4.13 2.02 -4.75
CA PHE A 15 -3.88 1.40 -6.04
C PHE A 15 -4.87 0.28 -6.31
N LEU A 16 -5.16 0.03 -7.57
CA LEU A 16 -5.93 -1.12 -8.03
C LEU A 16 -5.04 -2.04 -8.84
N VAL A 17 -5.18 -3.35 -8.61
CA VAL A 17 -4.56 -4.40 -9.41
C VAL A 17 -5.65 -5.36 -9.86
N LYS A 18 -5.83 -5.47 -11.17
CA LYS A 18 -6.88 -6.26 -11.80
C LYS A 18 -6.31 -7.41 -12.62
N GLN A 19 -6.91 -8.58 -12.45
CA GLN A 19 -6.69 -9.74 -13.29
C GLN A 19 -8.02 -10.48 -13.49
N ASN A 20 -8.44 -10.60 -14.75
CA ASN A 20 -9.75 -11.14 -15.11
C ASN A 20 -10.90 -10.43 -14.35
N LYS A 21 -11.61 -11.17 -13.49
CA LYS A 21 -12.70 -10.65 -12.62
C LYS A 21 -12.22 -10.27 -11.22
N SER A 22 -10.97 -10.57 -10.87
CA SER A 22 -10.41 -10.24 -9.56
C SER A 22 -9.84 -8.83 -9.57
N LEU A 23 -10.22 -8.03 -8.58
CA LEU A 23 -9.78 -6.65 -8.40
C LEU A 23 -9.31 -6.48 -6.96
N LEU A 24 -8.00 -6.35 -6.77
CA LEU A 24 -7.41 -6.04 -5.48
C LEU A 24 -7.19 -4.55 -5.35
N MET A 25 -7.48 -4.02 -4.17
CA MET A 25 -7.12 -2.67 -3.76
C MET A 25 -5.93 -2.74 -2.82
N VAL A 26 -4.87 -1.99 -3.10
CA VAL A 26 -3.71 -1.84 -2.21
C VAL A 26 -3.81 -0.44 -1.60
N ASP A 27 -4.04 -0.42 -0.29
CA ASP A 27 -4.38 0.75 0.51
C ASP A 27 -5.68 1.47 0.10
N CYS A 28 -6.27 2.16 1.08
CA CYS A 28 -7.50 2.93 0.94
C CYS A 28 -7.44 4.19 1.83
N GLY A 29 -6.58 5.14 1.45
CA GLY A 29 -6.40 6.42 2.14
C GLY A 29 -7.53 7.43 2.03
N PHE A 30 -8.51 7.17 1.16
CA PHE A 30 -9.54 8.15 0.82
C PHE A 30 -10.87 7.89 1.52
N ALA A 31 -11.73 8.90 1.60
CA ALA A 31 -13.11 8.68 2.04
C ALA A 31 -13.88 7.85 0.99
N ILE A 32 -14.93 7.15 1.41
CA ILE A 32 -15.73 6.29 0.52
C ILE A 32 -16.23 7.03 -0.73
N GLN A 33 -16.68 8.27 -0.59
CA GLN A 33 -17.19 9.05 -1.72
C GLN A 33 -16.11 9.28 -2.78
N ASP A 34 -14.88 9.57 -2.35
CA ASP A 34 -13.73 9.76 -3.25
C ASP A 34 -13.34 8.45 -3.92
N ILE A 35 -13.30 7.33 -3.16
CA ILE A 35 -13.02 6.00 -3.73
C ILE A 35 -14.05 5.63 -4.81
N VAL A 36 -15.34 5.78 -4.50
CA VAL A 36 -16.42 5.48 -5.46
C VAL A 36 -16.28 6.32 -6.73
N SER A 37 -16.04 7.63 -6.60
CA SER A 37 -15.85 8.51 -7.75
C SER A 37 -14.60 8.16 -8.57
N ARG A 38 -13.50 7.75 -7.91
CA ARG A 38 -12.26 7.36 -8.58
C ARG A 38 -12.37 6.00 -9.29
N LEU A 39 -13.09 5.05 -8.71
CA LEU A 39 -13.42 3.76 -9.33
C LEU A 39 -14.30 3.95 -10.58
N ASP A 40 -15.32 4.81 -10.49
CA ASP A 40 -16.24 5.09 -11.59
C ASP A 40 -15.52 5.62 -12.84
N ARG A 41 -14.50 6.48 -12.65
CA ARG A 41 -13.62 6.96 -13.75
C ARG A 41 -12.88 5.85 -14.48
N LEU A 42 -12.72 4.68 -13.87
CA LEU A 42 -12.09 3.50 -14.45
C LEU A 42 -13.12 2.46 -14.89
N ASN A 43 -14.42 2.77 -14.85
CA ASN A 43 -15.53 1.84 -15.05
C ASN A 43 -15.53 0.65 -14.08
N GLU A 44 -15.07 0.88 -12.85
CA GLU A 44 -15.12 -0.09 -11.75
C GLU A 44 -16.11 0.35 -10.68
N SER A 45 -16.54 -0.60 -9.85
CA SER A 45 -17.37 -0.32 -8.68
C SER A 45 -16.79 -0.98 -7.43
N PRO A 46 -17.10 -0.46 -6.22
CA PRO A 46 -16.61 -1.07 -4.98
C PRO A 46 -17.03 -2.53 -4.80
N GLU A 47 -18.18 -2.93 -5.34
CA GLU A 47 -18.69 -4.30 -5.30
C GLU A 47 -17.81 -5.29 -6.09
N ASN A 48 -17.00 -4.80 -7.02
CA ASN A 48 -16.05 -5.63 -7.77
C ASN A 48 -14.77 -5.90 -6.98
N ILE A 49 -14.50 -5.17 -5.89
CA ILE A 49 -13.27 -5.32 -5.12
C ILE A 49 -13.29 -6.68 -4.41
N THR A 50 -12.36 -7.53 -4.81
CA THR A 50 -12.13 -8.86 -4.26
C THR A 50 -11.48 -8.80 -2.89
N GLY A 51 -10.62 -7.82 -2.66
CA GLY A 51 -9.93 -7.67 -1.40
C GLY A 51 -9.15 -6.38 -1.24
N ILE A 52 -8.95 -5.95 0.01
CA ILE A 52 -8.12 -4.80 0.36
C ILE A 52 -6.85 -5.30 1.06
N LEU A 53 -5.68 -5.00 0.51
CA LEU A 53 -4.38 -5.22 1.12
C LEU A 53 -3.92 -3.92 1.77
N LEU A 54 -3.55 -3.92 3.05
CA LEU A 54 -3.00 -2.75 3.73
C LEU A 54 -1.49 -2.90 3.94
N THR A 55 -0.73 -1.90 3.52
CA THR A 55 0.73 -1.86 3.67
C THR A 55 1.13 -1.51 5.10
N HIS A 56 0.53 -0.48 5.68
CA HIS A 56 0.81 0.00 7.03
C HIS A 56 -0.30 0.92 7.57
N GLU A 57 -0.19 1.38 8.83
CA GLU A 57 -1.28 2.03 9.56
C GLU A 57 -1.42 3.56 9.39
N HIS A 58 -0.66 4.20 8.51
CA HIS A 58 -0.76 5.66 8.36
C HIS A 58 -2.12 6.05 7.75
N GLU A 59 -2.62 7.23 8.13
CA GLU A 59 -4.00 7.64 7.82
C GLU A 59 -4.26 7.74 6.31
N ASP A 60 -3.29 8.25 5.56
CA ASP A 60 -3.32 8.28 4.11
C ASP A 60 -3.25 6.90 3.46
N HIS A 61 -3.17 5.81 4.21
CA HIS A 61 -3.30 4.43 3.71
C HIS A 61 -4.56 3.73 4.20
N VAL A 62 -5.02 4.00 5.43
CA VAL A 62 -6.08 3.20 6.07
C VAL A 62 -7.40 3.92 6.32
N LYS A 63 -7.43 5.26 6.17
CA LYS A 63 -8.57 6.11 6.58
C LYS A 63 -9.93 5.64 6.05
N GLY A 64 -9.99 5.15 4.82
CA GLY A 64 -11.22 4.64 4.20
C GLY A 64 -11.44 3.14 4.33
N ALA A 65 -10.37 2.37 4.58
CA ALA A 65 -10.32 0.93 4.37
C ALA A 65 -11.43 0.18 5.10
N PHE A 66 -11.50 0.32 6.44
CA PHE A 66 -12.43 -0.44 7.27
C PHE A 66 -13.89 -0.05 7.03
N ARG A 67 -14.16 1.23 6.75
CA ARG A 67 -15.51 1.70 6.45
C ARG A 67 -15.98 1.18 5.08
N LEU A 68 -15.10 1.18 4.08
CA LEU A 68 -15.37 0.63 2.75
C LEU A 68 -15.62 -0.88 2.85
N ALA A 69 -14.73 -1.59 3.52
CA ALA A 69 -14.81 -3.02 3.77
C ALA A 69 -16.13 -3.43 4.42
N ASN A 70 -16.52 -2.76 5.51
CA ASN A 70 -17.79 -3.04 6.18
C ASN A 70 -19.01 -2.77 5.29
N LYS A 71 -18.98 -1.69 4.50
CA LYS A 71 -20.12 -1.28 3.65
C LYS A 71 -20.34 -2.25 2.49
N PHE A 72 -19.27 -2.67 1.84
CA PHE A 72 -19.33 -3.49 0.62
C PHE A 72 -18.96 -4.97 0.86
N LYS A 73 -18.79 -5.36 2.14
CA LYS A 73 -18.43 -6.72 2.57
C LYS A 73 -17.16 -7.23 1.90
N ILE A 74 -16.14 -6.36 1.86
CA ILE A 74 -14.84 -6.66 1.26
C ILE A 74 -13.90 -7.18 2.37
N PRO A 75 -13.25 -8.34 2.19
CA PRO A 75 -12.22 -8.81 3.12
C PRO A 75 -10.96 -7.91 3.11
N VAL A 76 -10.27 -7.86 4.25
CA VAL A 76 -9.08 -7.01 4.46
C VAL A 76 -7.91 -7.85 4.95
N TRP A 77 -6.75 -7.68 4.32
CA TRP A 77 -5.49 -8.33 4.69
C TRP A 77 -4.48 -7.28 5.17
N LEU A 78 -3.85 -7.57 6.30
CA LEU A 78 -2.92 -6.66 6.96
C LEU A 78 -2.01 -7.42 7.92
N SER A 79 -0.83 -6.88 8.21
CA SER A 79 0.05 -7.43 9.23
C SER A 79 -0.54 -7.27 10.64
N TYR A 80 -0.04 -8.04 11.61
CA TYR A 80 -0.54 -7.98 12.99
C TYR A 80 -0.29 -6.60 13.62
N GLY A 81 0.88 -6.03 13.41
CA GLY A 81 1.25 -4.70 13.90
C GLY A 81 0.38 -3.60 13.32
N THR A 82 0.10 -3.65 12.02
CA THR A 82 -0.85 -2.71 11.37
C THR A 82 -2.26 -2.87 11.95
N PHE A 83 -2.74 -4.11 12.12
CA PHE A 83 -4.03 -4.37 12.77
C PHE A 83 -4.13 -3.73 14.15
N LYS A 84 -3.12 -3.91 15.01
CA LYS A 84 -3.10 -3.36 16.36
C LYS A 84 -3.19 -1.83 16.39
N MET A 85 -2.56 -1.16 15.42
CA MET A 85 -2.66 0.30 15.32
C MET A 85 -3.98 0.77 14.71
N CYS A 86 -4.60 -0.06 13.88
CA CYS A 86 -5.86 0.23 13.21
C CYS A 86 -7.11 -0.08 14.05
N GLU A 87 -7.00 -0.66 15.25
CA GLU A 87 -8.15 -0.91 16.16
C GLU A 87 -9.02 0.33 16.37
N LYS A 88 -8.42 1.52 16.37
CA LYS A 88 -9.14 2.81 16.47
C LYS A 88 -10.10 3.09 15.30
N HIS A 89 -9.89 2.49 14.13
CA HIS A 89 -10.76 2.62 12.95
C HIS A 89 -11.87 1.58 12.89
N MET A 90 -11.78 0.53 13.72
CA MET A 90 -12.76 -0.55 13.77
C MET A 90 -13.85 -0.23 14.79
N ILE A 91 -14.98 0.27 14.28
CA ILE A 91 -16.17 0.51 15.10
C ILE A 91 -16.76 -0.85 15.51
N LYS A 92 -17.24 -0.98 16.75
CA LYS A 92 -17.79 -2.25 17.29
C LYS A 92 -18.88 -2.90 16.44
N SER A 93 -19.61 -2.12 15.64
CA SER A 93 -20.67 -2.61 14.75
C SER A 93 -20.17 -3.04 13.36
N TYR A 94 -18.88 -2.91 13.09
CA TYR A 94 -18.31 -3.36 11.82
C TYR A 94 -18.15 -4.87 11.80
N GLU A 95 -18.62 -5.46 10.71
CA GLU A 95 -18.47 -6.88 10.40
C GLU A 95 -17.54 -6.97 9.19
N ILE A 96 -16.25 -7.15 9.47
CA ILE A 96 -15.20 -7.19 8.44
C ILE A 96 -14.51 -8.55 8.55
N ASP A 97 -14.35 -9.21 7.41
CA ASP A 97 -13.50 -10.39 7.29
C ASP A 97 -12.02 -9.94 7.31
N LEU A 98 -11.39 -10.07 8.48
CA LEU A 98 -10.02 -9.64 8.73
C LEU A 98 -9.06 -10.83 8.66
N ASN A 99 -8.05 -10.69 7.82
CA ASN A 99 -7.06 -11.71 7.53
C ASN A 99 -5.68 -11.20 7.94
N ILE A 100 -5.19 -11.67 9.10
CA ILE A 100 -3.84 -11.33 9.56
C ILE A 100 -2.82 -12.14 8.77
N ILE A 101 -1.90 -11.44 8.10
CA ILE A 101 -0.86 -12.05 7.27
C ILE A 101 0.52 -11.93 7.91
N ASP A 102 1.37 -12.91 7.60
CA ASP A 102 2.78 -12.88 7.94
C ASP A 102 3.57 -12.21 6.80
N SER A 103 4.57 -11.41 7.15
CA SER A 103 5.36 -10.62 6.20
C SER A 103 6.28 -11.44 5.28
N HIS A 104 6.40 -12.75 5.49
CA HIS A 104 7.28 -13.64 4.71
C HIS A 104 6.53 -14.75 3.99
N ASN A 105 5.30 -15.06 4.39
CA ASN A 105 4.52 -16.15 3.79
C ASN A 105 3.68 -15.67 2.61
N THR A 106 3.86 -16.33 1.48
CA THR A 106 2.99 -16.18 0.31
C THR A 106 1.58 -16.66 0.63
N PHE A 107 0.57 -15.98 0.08
CA PHE A 107 -0.82 -16.42 0.12
C PHE A 107 -1.51 -16.10 -1.21
N GLU A 108 -2.72 -16.63 -1.39
CA GLU A 108 -3.47 -16.47 -2.62
C GLU A 108 -4.81 -15.76 -2.36
N ILE A 109 -5.18 -14.86 -3.27
CA ILE A 109 -6.55 -14.34 -3.37
C ILE A 109 -6.99 -14.53 -4.81
N GLU A 110 -7.93 -15.44 -5.04
CA GLU A 110 -8.48 -15.75 -6.37
C GLU A 110 -7.36 -16.00 -7.40
N ASN A 111 -7.19 -15.08 -8.35
CA ASN A 111 -6.22 -15.18 -9.45
C ASN A 111 -4.84 -14.59 -9.12
N PHE A 112 -4.57 -14.25 -7.86
CA PHE A 112 -3.33 -13.59 -7.44
C PHE A 112 -2.55 -14.44 -6.43
N ILE A 113 -1.27 -14.62 -6.70
CA ILE A 113 -0.26 -15.05 -5.74
C ILE A 113 0.38 -13.80 -5.16
N ILE A 114 0.26 -13.60 -3.85
CA ILE A 114 0.68 -12.38 -3.15
C ILE A 114 1.83 -12.74 -2.21
N GLN A 115 2.96 -12.07 -2.40
CA GLN A 115 4.11 -12.15 -1.50
C GLN A 115 4.24 -10.81 -0.76
N PRO A 116 3.87 -10.75 0.52
CA PRO A 116 4.23 -9.62 1.38
C PRO A 116 5.74 -9.65 1.65
N PHE A 117 6.31 -8.48 1.96
CA PHE A 117 7.68 -8.36 2.46
C PHE A 117 7.84 -7.12 3.34
N PRO A 118 8.63 -7.19 4.43
CA PRO A 118 8.82 -6.06 5.33
C PRO A 118 9.68 -4.96 4.70
N VAL A 119 9.39 -3.72 5.04
CA VAL A 119 10.16 -2.55 4.62
C VAL A 119 10.55 -1.66 5.80
N PRO A 120 11.68 -0.94 5.74
CA PRO A 120 12.02 0.04 6.77
C PRO A 120 11.14 1.28 6.60
N HIS A 121 10.21 1.51 7.52
CA HIS A 121 9.38 2.71 7.57
C HIS A 121 8.92 2.97 9.00
N ASP A 122 8.52 4.20 9.34
CA ASP A 122 8.13 4.59 10.69
C ASP A 122 6.66 4.25 10.99
N ALA A 123 6.39 2.95 10.87
CA ALA A 123 5.13 2.28 11.16
C ALA A 123 5.37 1.04 12.02
N ARG A 124 4.31 0.43 12.53
CA ARG A 124 4.40 -0.64 13.53
C ARG A 124 4.91 -1.95 12.95
N GLU A 125 4.38 -2.33 11.80
CA GLU A 125 4.81 -3.52 11.04
C GLU A 125 4.54 -3.30 9.54
N PRO A 126 5.26 -2.34 8.91
CA PRO A 126 5.06 -1.99 7.51
C PRO A 126 5.49 -3.11 6.58
N ILE A 127 4.61 -3.43 5.66
CA ILE A 127 4.84 -4.41 4.60
C ILE A 127 4.50 -3.82 3.25
N GLN A 128 5.12 -4.37 2.22
CA GLN A 128 4.85 -4.10 0.82
C GLN A 128 4.55 -5.41 0.11
N PHE A 129 4.11 -5.36 -1.15
CA PHE A 129 3.59 -6.54 -1.84
C PHE A 129 4.22 -6.71 -3.22
N THR A 130 4.50 -7.96 -3.57
CA THR A 130 4.50 -8.37 -4.98
C THR A 130 3.27 -9.20 -5.28
N LEU A 131 2.66 -8.98 -6.44
CA LEU A 131 1.46 -9.65 -6.90
C LEU A 131 1.76 -10.34 -8.23
N SER A 132 1.40 -11.62 -8.36
CA SER A 132 1.58 -12.38 -9.59
C SER A 132 0.29 -13.06 -10.04
N ASP A 133 0.05 -13.11 -11.35
CA ASP A 133 -1.01 -13.91 -11.98
C ASP A 133 -0.46 -15.25 -12.56
N GLY A 134 0.77 -15.62 -12.19
CA GLY A 134 1.50 -16.77 -12.70
C GLY A 134 2.27 -16.51 -14.01
N ASN A 135 1.87 -15.51 -14.79
CA ASN A 135 2.54 -15.12 -16.03
C ASN A 135 3.27 -13.77 -15.90
N HIS A 136 2.70 -12.85 -15.14
CA HIS A 136 3.24 -11.54 -14.86
C HIS A 136 3.40 -11.32 -13.35
N LYS A 137 4.34 -10.47 -12.98
CA LYS A 137 4.63 -10.08 -11.59
C LYS A 137 4.78 -8.57 -11.47
N LEU A 138 3.94 -7.97 -10.62
CA LEU A 138 3.96 -6.56 -10.23
C LEU A 138 4.59 -6.41 -8.85
N GLY A 139 5.51 -5.47 -8.68
CA GLY A 139 5.98 -5.02 -7.37
C GLY A 139 5.36 -3.68 -7.00
N ILE A 140 5.06 -3.49 -5.71
CA ILE A 140 4.67 -2.21 -5.14
C ILE A 140 5.65 -1.91 -4.01
N LEU A 141 6.25 -0.73 -4.05
CA LEU A 141 7.20 -0.24 -3.05
C LEU A 141 6.91 1.25 -2.80
N THR A 142 5.99 1.53 -1.88
CA THR A 142 5.75 2.86 -1.33
C THR A 142 6.36 2.98 0.08
N ASP A 143 6.45 4.19 0.62
CA ASP A 143 6.78 4.46 2.02
C ASP A 143 7.86 3.55 2.59
N THR A 144 9.05 3.65 2.01
CA THR A 144 10.23 2.96 2.51
C THR A 144 11.36 3.97 2.67
N GLY A 145 12.09 3.90 3.78
CA GLY A 145 13.16 4.85 4.12
C GLY A 145 14.54 4.43 3.63
N SER A 146 14.72 3.17 3.20
CA SER A 146 15.99 2.70 2.63
C SER A 146 15.83 1.40 1.87
N SER A 147 16.61 1.20 0.81
CA SER A 147 16.76 -0.11 0.18
C SER A 147 17.41 -1.11 1.15
N THR A 148 17.06 -2.38 1.00
CA THR A 148 17.72 -3.50 1.68
C THR A 148 17.92 -4.65 0.69
N PRO A 149 18.90 -5.54 0.91
CA PRO A 149 19.06 -6.72 0.07
C PRO A 149 17.81 -7.62 -0.01
N HIS A 150 16.97 -7.59 1.04
CA HIS A 150 15.71 -8.33 1.03
C HIS A 150 14.69 -7.70 0.07
N ILE A 151 14.55 -6.36 0.09
CA ILE A 151 13.70 -5.61 -0.84
C ILE A 151 14.15 -5.86 -2.27
N GLU A 152 15.45 -5.67 -2.56
CA GLU A 152 16.01 -5.90 -3.89
C GLU A 152 15.73 -7.32 -4.38
N LYS A 153 15.86 -8.32 -3.51
CA LYS A 153 15.54 -9.72 -3.85
C LYS A 153 14.05 -9.91 -4.17
N MET A 154 13.14 -9.29 -3.41
CA MET A 154 11.70 -9.41 -3.65
C MET A 154 11.27 -8.78 -4.98
N LEU A 155 11.93 -7.67 -5.34
CA LEU A 155 11.69 -6.90 -6.56
C LEU A 155 12.46 -7.41 -7.79
N GLN A 156 13.14 -8.56 -7.70
CA GLN A 156 13.72 -9.21 -8.86
C GLN A 156 12.65 -9.84 -9.76
N LYS A 157 12.91 -9.82 -11.07
CA LYS A 157 12.10 -10.46 -12.13
C LYS A 157 10.65 -9.98 -12.15
N LEU A 158 10.45 -8.68 -11.96
CA LEU A 158 9.16 -8.03 -12.14
C LEU A 158 8.95 -7.66 -13.61
N ASP A 159 7.70 -7.69 -14.07
CA ASP A 159 7.28 -7.10 -15.33
C ASP A 159 6.98 -5.60 -15.16
N ALA A 160 6.59 -5.19 -13.96
CA ALA A 160 6.30 -3.80 -13.61
C ALA A 160 6.59 -3.52 -12.12
N LEU A 161 6.95 -2.28 -11.82
CA LEU A 161 7.19 -1.77 -10.47
C LEU A 161 6.45 -0.45 -10.28
N ILE A 162 5.64 -0.36 -9.22
CA ILE A 162 5.16 0.91 -8.66
C ILE A 162 6.10 1.28 -7.53
N ILE A 163 6.79 2.41 -7.68
CA ILE A 163 7.72 2.93 -6.68
C ILE A 163 7.52 4.43 -6.50
N GLU A 164 7.63 4.90 -5.27
CA GLU A 164 7.52 6.33 -4.96
C GLU A 164 8.85 7.07 -5.06
N PHE A 165 8.77 8.26 -5.63
CA PHE A 165 9.83 9.27 -5.65
C PHE A 165 9.44 10.37 -4.67
N ASN A 166 9.82 10.18 -3.41
CA ASN A 166 9.26 10.94 -2.30
C ASN A 166 9.86 12.32 -2.13
N HIS A 167 11.18 12.47 -2.31
CA HIS A 167 11.82 13.76 -2.16
C HIS A 167 13.14 13.89 -2.93
N ASP A 168 13.39 15.11 -3.40
CA ASP A 168 14.73 15.53 -3.84
C ASP A 168 15.52 16.07 -2.64
N LEU A 169 16.78 15.67 -2.51
CA LEU A 169 17.63 16.04 -1.38
C LEU A 169 17.83 17.56 -1.25
N SER A 170 18.02 18.25 -2.38
CA SER A 170 18.25 19.70 -2.40
C SER A 170 16.96 20.46 -2.07
N LEU A 171 15.83 20.04 -2.67
CA LEU A 171 14.54 20.65 -2.39
C LEU A 171 14.14 20.46 -0.91
N LEU A 172 14.34 19.26 -0.36
CA LEU A 172 14.08 19.00 1.05
C LEU A 172 14.94 19.89 1.96
N GLU A 173 16.24 20.01 1.69
CA GLU A 173 17.14 20.83 2.49
C GLU A 173 16.78 22.33 2.42
N SER A 174 16.35 22.83 1.25
CA SER A 174 15.92 24.22 1.06
C SER A 174 14.50 24.54 1.54
N SER A 175 13.69 23.53 1.88
CA SER A 175 12.28 23.71 2.26
C SER A 175 12.10 24.45 3.59
N GLU A 176 10.89 24.94 3.85
CA GLU A 176 10.48 25.57 5.12
C GLU A 176 10.25 24.56 6.26
N TYR A 177 10.41 23.26 6.00
CA TYR A 177 10.21 22.24 7.02
C TYR A 177 11.17 22.41 8.20
N THR A 178 10.68 22.07 9.38
CA THR A 178 11.51 22.08 10.58
C THR A 178 12.66 21.09 10.43
N PHE A 179 13.77 21.35 11.11
CA PHE A 179 14.92 20.45 11.10
C PHE A 179 14.54 19.02 11.51
N SER A 180 13.65 18.87 12.50
CA SER A 180 13.16 17.57 12.94
C SER A 180 12.38 16.84 11.85
N LEU A 181 11.53 17.54 11.09
CA LEU A 181 10.78 16.95 9.99
C LEU A 181 11.70 16.56 8.82
N LYS A 182 12.64 17.43 8.42
CA LYS A 182 13.65 17.10 7.40
C LYS A 182 14.45 15.86 7.79
N LYS A 183 14.87 15.78 9.06
CA LYS A 183 15.61 14.62 9.60
C LYS A 183 14.77 13.35 9.61
N ARG A 184 13.47 13.43 9.89
CA ARG A 184 12.54 12.29 9.81
C ARG A 184 12.40 11.81 8.38
N ILE A 185 12.12 12.71 7.43
CA ILE A 185 11.91 12.38 6.01
C ILE A 185 13.13 11.67 5.42
N ARG A 186 14.34 12.23 5.57
CA ARG A 186 15.59 11.63 5.05
C ARG A 186 16.14 10.47 5.89
N GLY A 187 15.47 10.12 6.98
CA GLY A 187 15.93 9.07 7.88
C GLY A 187 15.76 7.69 7.23
N LYS A 188 16.52 6.70 7.70
CA LYS A 188 16.41 5.30 7.20
C LYS A 188 15.03 4.66 7.36
N LEU A 189 14.17 5.24 8.20
CA LEU A 189 12.78 4.83 8.41
C LEU A 189 11.79 5.86 7.87
N GLY A 190 12.26 6.92 7.21
CA GLY A 190 11.40 7.92 6.57
C GLY A 190 11.01 7.45 5.17
N HIS A 191 11.49 8.17 4.16
CA HIS A 191 11.22 7.89 2.75
C HIS A 191 12.51 7.90 1.93
N LEU A 192 12.53 7.17 0.82
CA LEU A 192 13.61 7.20 -0.16
C LEU A 192 13.73 8.61 -0.76
N ASP A 193 14.97 9.03 -0.97
CA ASP A 193 15.22 10.12 -1.91
C ASP A 193 15.10 9.60 -3.35
N ASN A 194 14.85 10.53 -4.27
CA ASN A 194 14.62 10.23 -5.67
C ASN A 194 15.79 9.54 -6.37
N GLN A 195 17.02 9.77 -5.92
CA GLN A 195 18.20 9.13 -6.53
C GLN A 195 18.27 7.67 -6.09
N THR A 196 18.13 7.40 -4.79
CA THR A 196 18.09 6.02 -4.27
C THR A 196 16.93 5.23 -4.86
N ALA A 197 15.75 5.84 -5.04
CA ALA A 197 14.62 5.18 -5.68
C ALA A 197 14.90 4.78 -7.14
N ALA A 198 15.70 5.57 -7.87
CA ALA A 198 16.06 5.27 -9.25
C ALA A 198 17.11 4.14 -9.40
N GLU A 199 17.82 3.80 -8.32
CA GLU A 199 18.81 2.72 -8.31
C GLU A 199 18.20 1.32 -8.07
N ILE A 200 16.93 1.27 -7.63
CA ILE A 200 16.16 0.04 -7.38
C ILE A 200 15.56 -0.48 -8.69
#